data_AF-A0A7V5PZ04-F1
#
_entry.id   AF-A0A7V5PZ04-F1
#
_cell.length_a   1.000
_cell.length_b   1.000
_cell.length_c   1.000
_cell.angle_alpha   90.00
_cell.angle_beta   90.00
_cell.angle_gamma   90.00
#
_symmetry.space_group_name_H-M   'P 1'
#
loop_
_entity.id
_entity.type
_entity.pdbx_description
1 polymer ?
#
loop_
_entity_poly.entity_id
_entity_poly.type
_entity_poly.pdbx_seq_one_letter_code
_entity_poly.pdbx_strand_id
1 'polypeptide(L)'
;MKRLAIAVCLLASLVPEPIGAIECPDARLAVDLPPQVRRWFRNPDGSCVQCSIGMCGVDQNVPAAATLLWDTEYGRRERGGSGPSRVARYCRERKIRVYNVTGRNTWDWMKWACQTGRGAAIGAGRYHFQTLMGYDARAGKWYVCD
;
A
#
# COMPACT_ATOMS: atom_id res chain seq x y z
N MET A 1 -4.11 -18.09 -11.68
CA MET A 1 -4.73 -16.75 -11.88
C MET A 1 -5.20 -16.20 -10.53
N LYS A 2 -4.44 -15.28 -9.93
CA LYS A 2 -4.84 -14.58 -8.69
C LYS A 2 -5.91 -13.52 -9.06
N ARG A 3 -7.12 -13.62 -8.49
CA ARG A 3 -8.23 -12.69 -8.78
C ARG A 3 -7.93 -11.31 -8.17
N LEU A 4 -7.68 -10.28 -8.99
CA LEU A 4 -7.27 -8.93 -8.54
C LEU A 4 -8.34 -8.22 -7.68
N ALA A 5 -7.92 -7.67 -6.54
CA ALA A 5 -8.69 -6.85 -5.62
C ALA A 5 -7.71 -6.09 -4.71
N ILE A 6 -7.45 -4.79 -4.93
CA ILE A 6 -6.47 -3.99 -4.15
C ILE A 6 -7.16 -3.41 -2.91
N ALA A 7 -6.64 -3.61 -1.70
CA ALA A 7 -7.18 -3.00 -0.47
C ALA A 7 -6.47 -1.66 -0.13
N VAL A 8 -7.25 -0.66 0.27
CA VAL A 8 -6.84 0.65 0.79
C VAL A 8 -7.44 0.77 2.18
N CYS A 9 -6.62 0.78 3.24
CA CYS A 9 -7.10 0.87 4.63
C CYS A 9 -6.75 2.23 5.24
N LEU A 10 -7.77 3.02 5.57
CA LEU A 10 -7.67 4.30 6.27
C LEU A 10 -7.81 4.07 7.79
N LEU A 11 -6.75 4.38 8.55
CA LEU A 11 -6.71 4.30 10.01
C LEU A 11 -6.83 5.69 10.62
N ALA A 12 -7.67 5.80 11.65
CA ALA A 12 -7.68 6.90 12.59
C ALA A 12 -7.34 6.34 13.99
N SER A 13 -6.46 7.06 14.69
CA SER A 13 -6.18 7.09 16.14
C SER A 13 -4.94 6.36 16.72
N LEU A 14 -4.08 7.21 17.30
CA LEU A 14 -3.30 7.18 18.56
C LEU A 14 -1.98 6.39 18.72
N VAL A 15 -0.93 7.21 18.99
CA VAL A 15 0.42 7.03 19.61
C VAL A 15 1.53 6.30 18.81
N PRO A 16 2.71 6.91 18.57
CA PRO A 16 3.81 6.26 17.86
C PRO A 16 4.82 5.62 18.82
N GLU A 17 5.08 4.31 18.63
CA GLU A 17 6.37 3.69 18.95
C GLU A 17 7.17 3.58 17.65
N PRO A 18 8.49 3.81 17.64
CA PRO A 18 9.29 3.81 16.42
C PRO A 18 9.42 2.39 15.87
N ILE A 19 8.71 2.11 14.77
CA ILE A 19 8.83 0.83 14.05
C ILE A 19 10.15 0.86 13.27
N GLY A 20 11.20 0.29 13.85
CA GLY A 20 12.46 0.04 13.16
C GLY A 20 12.23 -0.85 11.93
N ALA A 21 12.79 -0.44 10.79
CA ALA A 21 12.75 -1.20 9.54
C ALA A 21 13.53 -2.51 9.71
N ILE A 22 12.83 -3.62 9.98
CA ILE A 22 13.40 -4.96 9.97
C ILE A 22 13.21 -5.53 8.56
N GLU A 23 14.32 -5.81 7.86
CA GLU A 23 14.29 -6.59 6.62
C GLU A 23 13.66 -7.97 6.90
N CYS A 24 12.53 -8.26 6.24
CA CYS A 24 11.81 -9.52 6.39
C CYS A 24 12.59 -10.63 5.65
N PRO A 25 13.03 -11.72 6.30
CA PRO A 25 13.98 -12.65 5.69
C PRO A 25 13.40 -13.67 4.70
N ASP A 26 12.12 -13.62 4.29
CA ASP A 26 11.45 -14.88 3.91
C ASP A 26 10.27 -14.74 2.95
N ALA A 27 9.93 -15.87 2.29
CA ALA A 27 8.82 -16.11 1.36
C ALA A 27 7.39 -15.85 1.93
N ARG A 28 7.32 -15.14 3.05
CA ARG A 28 6.13 -14.73 3.81
C ARG A 28 5.67 -13.32 3.47
N LEU A 29 6.40 -12.62 2.60
CA LEU A 29 5.99 -11.31 2.09
C LEU A 29 4.77 -11.46 1.17
N ALA A 30 3.73 -10.69 1.46
CA ALA A 30 2.58 -10.51 0.60
C ALA A 30 2.89 -9.57 -0.57
N VAL A 31 3.87 -8.69 -0.40
CA VAL A 31 4.47 -7.84 -1.43
C VAL A 31 5.97 -8.11 -1.40
N ASP A 32 6.48 -8.80 -2.42
CA ASP A 32 7.91 -9.16 -2.49
C ASP A 32 8.60 -8.40 -3.61
N LEU A 33 8.87 -7.12 -3.35
CA LEU A 33 9.62 -6.27 -4.27
C LEU A 33 11.11 -6.24 -3.90
N PRO A 34 12.02 -6.32 -4.87
CA PRO A 34 13.43 -6.07 -4.62
C PRO A 34 13.66 -4.66 -4.04
N PRO A 35 14.62 -4.47 -3.10
CA PRO A 35 14.87 -3.17 -2.47
C PRO A 35 15.10 -2.01 -3.46
N GLN A 36 15.74 -2.28 -4.59
CA GLN A 36 15.96 -1.30 -5.65
C GLN A 36 14.65 -0.80 -6.29
N VAL A 37 13.64 -1.66 -6.41
CA VAL A 37 12.32 -1.29 -6.92
C VAL A 37 11.57 -0.45 -5.89
N ARG A 38 11.65 -0.81 -4.60
CA ARG A 38 11.03 -0.03 -3.51
C ARG A 38 11.54 1.43 -3.51
N ARG A 39 12.83 1.64 -3.80
CA ARG A 39 13.44 2.98 -3.88
C ARG A 39 12.83 3.89 -4.96
N TRP A 40 12.18 3.34 -6.00
CA TRP A 40 11.47 4.15 -6.99
C TRP A 40 10.26 4.89 -6.39
N PHE A 41 9.72 4.39 -5.28
CA PHE A 41 8.51 4.89 -4.62
C PHE A 41 8.82 5.73 -3.37
N ARG A 42 9.98 6.40 -3.33
CA ARG A 42 10.28 7.36 -2.26
C ARG A 42 9.27 8.51 -2.26
N ASN A 43 8.87 8.92 -1.06
CA ASN A 43 7.87 9.96 -0.84
C ASN A 43 8.51 11.30 -0.41
N PRO A 44 8.90 12.19 -1.35
CA PRO A 44 9.45 13.50 -0.99
C PRO A 44 8.39 14.57 -0.71
N ASP A 45 7.11 14.33 -1.06
CA ASP A 45 6.11 15.38 -1.25
C ASP A 45 4.73 15.07 -0.61
N GLY A 46 4.63 14.00 0.17
CA GLY A 46 3.37 13.56 0.80
C GLY A 46 2.55 12.58 -0.04
N SER A 47 3.08 12.05 -1.14
CA SER A 47 2.49 11.00 -1.98
C SER A 47 2.45 9.59 -1.35
N CYS A 48 2.44 9.46 -0.02
CA CYS A 48 2.60 8.19 0.70
C CYS A 48 1.62 7.08 0.23
N VAL A 49 0.35 7.42 0.03
CA VAL A 49 -0.66 6.47 -0.44
C VAL A 49 -0.43 6.08 -1.91
N GLN A 50 0.02 6.99 -2.76
CA GLN A 50 0.35 6.72 -4.17
C GLN A 50 1.60 5.86 -4.29
N CYS A 51 2.62 6.11 -3.46
CA CYS A 51 3.81 5.25 -3.35
C CYS A 51 3.41 3.83 -2.97
N SER A 52 2.53 3.70 -1.97
CA SER A 52 2.07 2.40 -1.48
C SER A 52 1.22 1.63 -2.49
N ILE A 53 0.27 2.31 -3.15
CA ILE A 53 -0.52 1.71 -4.24
C ILE A 53 0.39 1.35 -5.42
N GLY A 54 1.40 2.18 -5.72
CA GLY A 54 2.39 1.94 -6.75
C GLY A 54 3.17 0.65 -6.51
N MET A 55 3.73 0.46 -5.31
CA MET A 55 4.41 -0.77 -4.93
C MET A 55 3.48 -1.99 -5.04
N CYS A 56 2.25 -1.91 -4.51
CA CYS A 56 1.27 -2.99 -4.67
C CYS A 56 0.96 -3.28 -6.15
N GLY A 57 0.95 -2.25 -6.99
CA GLY A 57 0.73 -2.36 -8.43
C GLY A 57 1.86 -3.08 -9.15
N VAL A 58 3.12 -2.85 -8.77
CA VAL A 58 4.26 -3.58 -9.33
C VAL A 58 4.16 -5.07 -9.00
N ASP A 59 3.95 -5.39 -7.72
CA ASP A 59 3.87 -6.77 -7.24
C ASP A 59 2.70 -7.55 -7.86
N GLN A 60 1.54 -6.90 -8.01
CA GLN A 60 0.34 -7.52 -8.57
C GLN A 60 0.24 -7.44 -10.10
N ASN A 61 1.29 -6.92 -10.78
CA ASN A 61 1.30 -6.69 -12.22
C ASN A 61 0.10 -5.87 -12.72
N VAL A 62 -0.10 -4.69 -12.10
CA VAL A 62 -1.14 -3.72 -12.43
C VAL A 62 -0.47 -2.42 -12.87
N PRO A 63 -0.11 -2.27 -14.16
CA PRO A 63 0.67 -1.14 -14.65
C PRO A 63 0.06 0.23 -14.30
N ALA A 64 -1.26 0.37 -14.44
CA ALA A 64 -1.97 1.62 -14.13
C ALA A 64 -1.77 2.11 -12.68
N ALA A 65 -1.66 1.16 -11.73
CA ALA A 65 -1.36 1.44 -10.33
C ALA A 65 0.14 1.64 -10.11
N ALA A 66 0.96 0.76 -10.70
CA ALA A 66 2.42 0.81 -10.62
C ALA A 66 2.98 2.15 -11.09
N THR A 67 2.31 2.84 -12.01
CA THR A 67 2.79 4.09 -12.61
C THR A 67 2.10 5.35 -12.09
N LEU A 68 1.46 5.32 -10.91
CA LEU A 68 0.75 6.49 -10.35
C LEU A 68 1.60 7.76 -10.25
N LEU A 69 2.89 7.62 -9.95
CA LEU A 69 3.80 8.74 -9.72
C LEU A 69 4.36 9.37 -11.02
N TRP A 70 4.00 8.82 -12.18
CA TRP A 70 4.55 9.22 -13.47
C TRP A 70 3.43 9.51 -14.48
N ASP A 71 3.76 10.33 -15.48
CA ASP A 71 2.89 10.57 -16.63
C ASP A 71 3.00 9.37 -17.57
N THR A 72 1.88 8.73 -17.86
CA THR A 72 1.81 7.52 -18.69
C THR A 72 0.54 7.50 -19.53
N GLU A 73 0.38 6.48 -20.37
CA GLU A 73 -0.87 6.22 -21.10
C GLU A 73 -2.10 6.07 -20.18
N TYR A 74 -1.89 5.68 -18.91
CA TYR A 74 -2.97 5.53 -17.93
C TYR A 74 -3.43 6.88 -17.33
N GLY A 75 -2.66 7.96 -17.51
CA GLY A 75 -3.01 9.30 -17.03
C GLY A 75 -1.82 10.11 -16.51
N ARG A 76 -2.11 11.37 -16.15
CA ARG A 76 -1.13 12.30 -15.55
C ARG A 76 -0.71 11.85 -14.16
N ARG A 77 0.54 12.13 -13.78
CA ARG A 77 1.11 11.81 -12.46
C ARG A 77 0.24 12.33 -11.31
N GLU A 78 0.04 11.49 -10.29
CA GLU A 78 -0.68 11.83 -9.07
C GLU A 78 0.31 11.99 -7.91
N ARG A 79 0.54 13.24 -7.50
CA ARG A 79 1.52 13.60 -6.46
C ARG A 79 0.91 14.43 -5.33
N GLY A 80 1.59 14.45 -4.19
CA GLY A 80 1.18 15.15 -2.97
C GLY A 80 0.12 14.39 -2.16
N GLY A 81 -0.20 14.95 -0.98
CA GLY A 81 -1.17 14.38 -0.05
C GLY A 81 -2.53 14.07 -0.68
N SER A 82 -3.09 12.92 -0.33
CA SER A 82 -4.36 12.44 -0.86
C SER A 82 -5.26 11.90 0.25
N GLY A 83 -6.44 12.49 0.39
CA GLY A 83 -7.54 11.91 1.17
C GLY A 83 -8.35 10.88 0.36
N PRO A 84 -9.26 10.13 1.01
CA PRO A 84 -10.01 9.03 0.39
C PRO A 84 -10.70 9.41 -0.93
N SER A 85 -11.33 10.58 -1.01
CA SER A 85 -12.03 11.03 -2.23
C SER A 85 -11.09 11.24 -3.42
N ARG A 86 -9.87 11.75 -3.17
CA ARG A 86 -8.86 11.91 -4.21
C ARG A 86 -8.32 10.57 -4.68
N VAL A 87 -8.07 9.65 -3.73
CA VAL A 87 -7.69 8.26 -4.03
C VAL A 87 -8.72 7.58 -4.92
N ALA A 88 -9.99 7.64 -4.52
CA ALA A 88 -11.09 7.06 -5.29
C ALA A 88 -11.21 7.65 -6.70
N ARG A 89 -10.96 8.96 -6.86
CA ARG A 89 -11.01 9.64 -8.15
C ARG A 89 -9.95 9.08 -9.12
N TYR A 90 -8.67 9.14 -8.77
CA TYR A 90 -7.63 8.69 -9.70
C TYR A 90 -7.66 7.18 -9.92
N CYS A 91 -8.08 6.38 -8.92
CA CYS A 91 -8.26 4.94 -9.12
C CYS A 91 -9.38 4.67 -10.13
N ARG A 92 -10.50 5.39 -10.06
CA ARG A 92 -11.58 5.28 -11.04
C ARG A 92 -11.13 5.72 -12.44
N GLU A 93 -10.48 6.87 -12.56
CA GLU A 93 -9.98 7.42 -13.83
C GLU A 93 -9.00 6.46 -14.52
N ARG A 94 -8.10 5.84 -13.74
CA ARG A 94 -7.11 4.88 -14.23
C ARG A 94 -7.60 3.43 -14.27
N LYS A 95 -8.89 3.17 -13.97
CA LYS A 95 -9.50 1.83 -13.88
C LYS A 95 -8.77 0.88 -12.91
N ILE A 96 -8.17 1.41 -11.86
CA ILE A 96 -7.54 0.65 -10.77
C ILE A 96 -8.63 0.18 -9.80
N ARG A 97 -8.76 -1.13 -9.63
CA ARG A 97 -9.73 -1.72 -8.72
C ARG A 97 -9.22 -1.69 -7.28
N VAL A 98 -9.73 -0.76 -6.48
CA VAL A 98 -9.40 -0.61 -5.06
C VAL A 98 -10.63 -0.74 -4.16
N TYR A 99 -10.45 -1.25 -2.94
CA TYR A 99 -11.42 -1.27 -1.85
C TYR A 99 -11.00 -0.27 -0.79
N ASN A 100 -11.87 0.67 -0.41
CA ASN A 100 -11.62 1.51 0.75
C ASN A 100 -12.20 0.84 2.00
N VAL A 101 -11.34 0.49 2.94
CA VAL A 101 -11.67 -0.20 4.19
C VAL A 101 -11.38 0.72 5.36
N THR A 102 -12.41 0.98 6.16
CA THR A 102 -12.34 1.82 7.36
C THR A 102 -13.12 1.17 8.49
N GLY A 103 -12.74 1.45 9.73
CA GLY A 103 -13.49 1.04 10.92
C GLY A 103 -12.78 -0.05 11.73
N ARG A 104 -13.55 -0.80 12.53
CA ARG A 104 -13.00 -1.67 13.59
C ARG A 104 -12.40 -2.99 13.06
N ASN A 105 -12.69 -3.38 11.82
CA ASN A 105 -12.24 -4.63 11.22
C ASN A 105 -11.02 -4.45 10.29
N THR A 106 -10.36 -3.29 10.30
CA THR A 106 -9.18 -3.00 9.44
C THR A 106 -8.05 -4.02 9.64
N TRP A 107 -7.82 -4.46 10.88
CA TRP A 107 -6.82 -5.50 11.19
C TRP A 107 -7.11 -6.83 10.51
N ASP A 108 -8.37 -7.24 10.44
CA ASP A 108 -8.75 -8.50 9.80
C ASP A 108 -8.61 -8.41 8.28
N TRP A 109 -8.91 -7.24 7.70
CA TRP A 109 -8.63 -6.96 6.29
C TRP A 109 -7.14 -6.94 5.96
N MET A 110 -6.30 -6.41 6.84
CA MET A 110 -4.84 -6.46 6.70
C MET A 110 -4.33 -7.90 6.74
N LYS A 111 -4.81 -8.73 7.68
CA LYS A 111 -4.47 -10.16 7.73
C LYS A 111 -4.92 -10.88 6.46
N TRP A 112 -6.15 -10.63 6.01
CA TRP A 112 -6.69 -11.20 4.77
C TRP A 112 -5.87 -10.79 3.54
N ALA A 113 -5.45 -9.53 3.45
CA ALA A 113 -4.57 -9.07 2.37
C ALA A 113 -3.28 -9.89 2.36
N CYS A 114 -2.60 -9.99 3.51
CA CYS A 114 -1.37 -10.78 3.63
C CYS A 114 -1.57 -12.26 3.28
N GLN A 115 -2.59 -12.91 3.85
CA GLN A 115 -2.90 -14.34 3.64
C GLN A 115 -3.20 -14.68 2.17
N THR A 116 -3.65 -13.70 1.41
CA THR A 116 -4.03 -13.89 0.03
C THR A 116 -3.00 -13.35 -0.96
N GLY A 117 -1.80 -12.99 -0.47
CA GLY A 117 -0.69 -12.47 -1.26
C GLY A 117 -1.01 -11.13 -1.90
N ARG A 118 -1.66 -10.23 -1.15
CA ARG A 118 -1.97 -8.87 -1.54
C ARG A 118 -1.30 -7.89 -0.58
N GLY A 119 -0.71 -6.85 -1.15
CA GLY A 119 -0.37 -5.64 -0.40
C GLY A 119 -1.56 -4.73 -0.14
N ALA A 120 -1.37 -3.78 0.76
CA ALA A 120 -2.31 -2.69 1.01
C ALA A 120 -1.56 -1.41 1.35
N ALA A 121 -2.14 -0.26 0.97
CA ALA A 121 -1.77 1.01 1.58
C ALA A 121 -2.49 1.12 2.93
N ILE A 122 -1.74 1.20 4.03
CA ILE A 122 -2.26 1.25 5.40
C ILE A 122 -1.93 2.59 6.05
N GLY A 123 -2.92 3.20 6.71
CA GLY A 123 -2.69 4.44 7.45
C GLY A 123 -1.79 4.23 8.68
N ALA A 124 -0.80 5.10 8.86
CA ALA A 124 0.08 5.17 10.02
C ALA A 124 -0.08 6.56 10.67
N GLY A 125 -0.79 6.62 11.80
CA GLY A 125 -1.13 7.91 12.41
C GLY A 125 -2.17 8.70 11.61
N ARG A 126 -2.09 10.04 11.61
CA ARG A 126 -3.13 10.92 11.04
C ARG A 126 -2.92 11.25 9.55
N TYR A 127 -1.68 11.31 9.09
CA TYR A 127 -1.33 11.92 7.80
C TYR A 127 -0.36 11.09 6.96
N HIS A 128 -0.11 9.84 7.33
CA HIS A 128 0.88 9.00 6.69
C HIS A 128 0.32 7.63 6.31
N PHE A 129 0.86 7.05 5.24
CA PHE A 129 0.54 5.71 4.78
C PHE A 129 1.82 4.93 4.53
N GLN A 130 1.79 3.66 4.89
CA GLN A 130 2.86 2.71 4.63
C GLN A 130 2.32 1.58 3.75
N THR A 131 3.21 0.87 3.08
CA THR A 131 2.86 -0.33 2.34
C THR A 131 2.89 -1.52 3.27
N LEU A 132 1.78 -2.24 3.42
CA LEU A 132 1.74 -3.52 4.09
C LEU A 132 2.46 -4.57 3.23
N MET A 133 3.58 -5.08 3.76
CA MET A 133 4.44 -6.04 3.07
C MET A 133 4.19 -7.47 3.55
N GLY A 134 3.74 -7.67 4.79
CA GLY A 134 3.48 -9.01 5.32
C GLY A 134 3.04 -9.02 6.78
N TYR A 135 2.68 -10.21 7.27
CA TYR A 135 2.31 -10.45 8.66
C TYR A 135 2.84 -11.81 9.14
N ASP A 136 3.59 -11.81 10.24
CA ASP A 136 3.99 -13.02 10.96
C ASP A 136 3.02 -13.27 12.12
N ALA A 137 2.11 -14.22 11.93
CA ALA A 137 1.12 -14.60 12.94
C ALA A 137 1.73 -15.28 14.18
N ARG A 138 2.91 -15.90 14.07
CA ARG A 138 3.58 -16.55 15.21
C ARG A 138 4.20 -15.52 16.14
N ALA A 139 4.86 -14.51 15.55
CA ALA A 139 5.49 -13.43 16.29
C ALA A 139 4.54 -12.25 16.57
N GLY A 140 3.36 -12.21 15.95
CA GLY A 140 2.44 -11.07 15.98
C GLY A 140 3.02 -9.82 15.31
N LYS A 141 3.95 -9.96 14.36
CA LYS A 141 4.70 -8.85 13.76
C LYS A 141 4.18 -8.47 12.37
N TRP A 142 4.08 -7.17 12.13
CA TRP A 142 3.75 -6.59 10.83
C TRP A 142 5.02 -6.15 10.12
N TYR A 143 5.10 -6.41 8.82
CA TYR A 143 6.17 -5.90 7.96
C TYR A 143 5.61 -4.83 7.05
N VAL A 144 6.27 -3.68 7.04
CA VAL A 144 5.85 -2.51 6.27
C VAL A 144 7.02 -1.94 5.48
N CYS A 145 6.72 -1.26 4.38
CA CYS A 145 7.64 -0.36 3.70
C CYS A 145 7.10 1.06 3.86
N ASP A 146 7.90 1.92 4.49
CA ASP A 146 7.64 3.34 4.66
C ASP A 146 8.19 4.15 3.48
#